data_AF-A0A087UCI8-F1
#
_entry.id   AF-A0A087UCI8-F1
#
_cell.length_a   1.000
_cell.length_b   1.000
_cell.length_c   1.000
_cell.angle_alpha   90.00
_cell.angle_beta   90.00
_cell.angle_gamma   90.00
#
_symmetry.space_group_name_H-M   'P 1'
#
loop_
_entity.id
_entity.type
_entity.pdbx_description
1 polymer ?
#
loop_
_entity_poly.entity_id
_entity_poly.type
_entity_poly.pdbx_seq_one_letter_code
_entity_poly.pdbx_strand_id
1 'polypeptide(L)'
;MSDDEDLYEFYLCIRRQICECEGGLENYRRCFSFLEEETAQWLLEQANKCNLGKITNYHEMVVKGCSVTNEEFHPCYVELVKKLQEKSIELNKRLMKTGETIALESARICVMPNFSMCIDNPEDCL
;
A
#
# COMPACT_ATOMS: atom_id res chain seq x y z
N MET A 1 -0.43 -24.54 6.62
CA MET A 1 -0.83 -23.46 5.69
C MET A 1 0.47 -22.94 5.12
N SER A 2 0.57 -22.87 3.79
CA SER A 2 1.78 -22.38 3.12
C SER A 2 1.88 -20.87 3.28
N ASP A 3 3.10 -20.33 3.32
CA ASP A 3 3.34 -18.87 3.43
C ASP A 3 2.55 -18.03 2.40
N ASP A 4 2.22 -18.62 1.23
CA ASP A 4 1.41 -17.99 0.17
C ASP A 4 -0.08 -17.84 0.53
N GLU A 5 -0.64 -18.74 1.34
CA GLU A 5 -2.04 -18.71 1.80
C GLU A 5 -2.23 -17.61 2.83
N ASP A 6 -1.30 -17.51 3.79
CA ASP A 6 -1.29 -16.46 4.81
C ASP A 6 -1.11 -15.07 4.18
N LEU A 7 -0.29 -14.96 3.13
CA LEU A 7 -0.11 -13.72 2.38
C LEU A 7 -1.38 -13.29 1.64
N TYR A 8 -2.11 -14.24 1.07
CA TYR A 8 -3.36 -13.96 0.35
C TYR A 8 -4.47 -13.52 1.31
N GLU A 9 -4.64 -14.19 2.46
CA GLU A 9 -5.59 -13.80 3.50
C GLU A 9 -5.27 -12.41 4.07
N PHE A 10 -4.00 -12.13 4.33
CA PHE A 10 -3.56 -10.79 4.73
C PHE A 10 -3.93 -9.73 3.67
N TYR A 11 -3.69 -10.03 2.39
CA TYR A 11 -4.09 -9.15 1.29
C TYR A 11 -5.60 -8.91 1.25
N LEU A 12 -6.42 -9.96 1.40
CA LEU A 12 -7.88 -9.83 1.41
C LEU A 12 -8.36 -8.91 2.52
N CYS A 13 -7.80 -9.05 3.72
CA CYS A 13 -8.11 -8.14 4.81
C CYS A 13 -7.68 -6.70 4.49
N ILE A 14 -6.46 -6.46 4.00
CA ILE A 14 -6.00 -5.11 3.65
C ILE A 14 -6.92 -4.46 2.63
N ARG A 15 -7.34 -5.22 1.62
CA ARG A 15 -8.26 -4.72 0.63
C ARG A 15 -9.63 -4.40 1.23
N ARG A 16 -10.15 -5.22 2.15
CA ARG A 16 -11.38 -4.92 2.90
C ARG A 16 -11.25 -3.62 3.70
N GLN A 17 -10.14 -3.45 4.43
CA GLN A 17 -9.84 -2.21 5.18
C GLN A 17 -9.90 -0.97 4.29
N ILE A 18 -9.44 -1.08 3.04
CA ILE A 18 -9.43 0.03 2.10
C ILE A 18 -10.80 0.26 1.48
N CYS A 19 -11.44 -0.81 0.99
CA CYS A 19 -12.53 -0.73 0.02
C CYS A 19 -13.92 -0.91 0.60
N GLU A 20 -14.04 -1.56 1.76
CA GLU A 20 -15.33 -1.97 2.35
C GLU A 20 -15.58 -1.30 3.71
N CYS A 21 -14.53 -1.04 4.49
CA CYS A 21 -14.64 -0.36 5.78
C CYS A 21 -14.95 1.13 5.63
N GLU A 22 -15.78 1.65 6.54
CA GLU A 22 -16.16 3.06 6.56
C GLU A 22 -14.92 3.96 6.70
N GLY A 23 -14.74 4.91 5.77
CA GLY A 23 -13.59 5.81 5.75
C GLY A 23 -12.25 5.16 5.37
N GLY A 24 -12.24 3.90 4.94
CA GLY A 24 -11.03 3.18 4.52
C GLY A 24 -10.27 3.88 3.39
N LEU A 25 -11.00 4.27 2.33
CA LEU A 25 -10.47 5.03 1.21
C LEU A 25 -9.80 6.33 1.66
N GLU A 26 -10.47 7.11 2.49
CA GLU A 26 -10.00 8.39 3.02
C GLU A 26 -8.76 8.19 3.91
N ASN A 27 -8.74 7.15 4.74
CA ASN A 27 -7.61 6.86 5.61
C ASN A 27 -6.34 6.54 4.78
N TYR A 28 -6.45 5.66 3.78
CA TYR A 28 -5.30 5.33 2.94
C TYR A 28 -4.84 6.50 2.07
N ARG A 29 -5.76 7.34 1.59
CA ARG A 29 -5.40 8.60 0.91
C ARG A 29 -4.59 9.51 1.83
N ARG A 30 -5.02 9.67 3.09
CA ARG A 30 -4.29 10.46 4.10
C ARG A 30 -2.90 9.87 4.35
N CYS A 31 -2.78 8.56 4.50
CA CYS A 31 -1.49 7.93 4.74
C CYS A 31 -0.52 8.12 3.56
N PHE A 32 -0.99 7.98 2.32
CA PHE A 32 -0.14 8.22 1.15
C PHE A 32 0.19 9.71 0.92
N SER A 33 -0.57 10.64 1.50
CA SER A 33 -0.22 12.08 1.44
C SER A 33 1.04 12.45 2.22
N PHE A 34 1.57 11.55 3.07
CA PHE A 34 2.86 11.75 3.72
C PHE A 34 4.05 11.52 2.79
N LEU A 35 3.84 10.90 1.62
CA LEU A 35 4.93 10.64 0.68
C LEU A 35 5.38 11.92 0.00
N GLU A 36 6.70 12.12 -0.08
CA GLU A 36 7.32 13.20 -0.84
C GLU A 36 7.26 12.91 -2.34
N GLU A 37 7.45 13.95 -3.15
CA GLU A 37 7.22 13.92 -4.61
C GLU A 37 8.00 12.80 -5.33
N GLU A 38 9.28 12.55 -4.99
CA GLU A 38 10.09 11.53 -5.67
C GLU A 38 9.55 10.12 -5.41
N THR A 39 9.38 9.77 -4.13
CA THR A 39 8.78 8.48 -3.77
C THR A 39 7.35 8.41 -4.29
N ALA A 40 6.66 9.55 -4.37
CA ALA A 40 5.29 9.60 -4.82
C ALA A 40 5.13 9.21 -6.27
N GLN A 41 5.88 9.90 -7.12
CA GLN A 41 5.92 9.64 -8.55
C GLN A 41 6.42 8.22 -8.83
N TRP A 42 7.46 7.77 -8.12
CA TRP A 42 7.98 6.40 -8.27
C TRP A 42 6.92 5.35 -7.98
N LEU A 43 6.12 5.50 -6.91
CA LEU A 43 5.09 4.52 -6.56
C LEU A 43 3.99 4.47 -7.64
N LEU A 44 3.59 5.62 -8.16
CA LEU A 44 2.65 5.70 -9.28
C LEU A 44 3.20 5.03 -10.54
N GLU A 45 4.49 5.20 -10.85
CA GLU A 45 5.13 4.50 -11.97
C GLU A 45 5.13 2.99 -11.79
N GLN A 46 5.37 2.48 -10.58
CA GLN A 46 5.26 1.04 -10.32
C GLN A 46 3.81 0.56 -10.44
N ALA A 47 2.84 1.32 -9.93
CA ALA A 47 1.42 0.98 -10.04
C ALA A 47 0.92 1.02 -11.49
N ASN A 48 1.48 1.88 -12.34
CA ASN A 48 1.18 1.91 -13.77
C ASN A 48 1.81 0.75 -14.55
N LYS A 49 2.92 0.19 -14.06
CA LYS A 49 3.57 -0.98 -14.67
C LYS A 49 2.79 -2.27 -14.40
N CYS A 50 2.04 -2.30 -13.30
CA CYS A 50 1.06 -3.34 -13.10
C CYS A 50 -0.22 -2.97 -13.87
N ASN A 51 -0.93 -3.94 -14.43
CA ASN A 51 -1.98 -3.77 -15.44
C ASN A 51 -3.28 -3.04 -14.96
N LEU A 52 -3.20 -2.12 -13.99
CA LEU A 52 -4.32 -1.33 -13.48
C LEU A 52 -4.66 -0.10 -14.34
N GLY A 53 -4.02 0.00 -15.51
CA GLY A 53 -4.15 1.10 -16.44
C GLY A 53 -3.47 2.38 -15.95
N LYS A 54 -3.77 3.50 -16.61
CA LYS A 54 -3.13 4.79 -16.30
C LYS A 54 -3.66 5.35 -14.98
N ILE A 55 -2.76 5.53 -14.02
CA ILE A 55 -2.93 6.14 -12.70
C ILE A 55 -2.07 7.40 -12.68
N THR A 56 -2.65 8.55 -12.37
CA THR A 56 -1.96 9.84 -12.37
C THR A 56 -1.72 10.39 -10.96
N ASN A 57 -2.39 9.84 -9.96
CA ASN A 57 -2.27 10.22 -8.56
C ASN A 57 -2.72 9.07 -7.64
N TYR A 58 -2.44 9.19 -6.35
CA TYR A 58 -2.79 8.15 -5.38
C TYR A 58 -4.26 7.94 -5.16
N HIS A 59 -5.06 9.00 -5.29
CA HIS A 59 -6.49 8.88 -5.17
C HIS A 59 -7.04 7.91 -6.23
N GLU A 60 -6.59 8.05 -7.48
CA GLU A 60 -6.91 7.12 -8.56
C GLU A 60 -6.38 5.71 -8.30
N MET A 61 -5.18 5.57 -7.74
CA MET A 61 -4.59 4.26 -7.41
C MET A 61 -5.48 3.49 -6.44
N VAL A 62 -5.88 4.12 -5.33
CA VAL A 62 -6.69 3.46 -4.30
C VAL A 62 -8.09 3.13 -4.84
N VAL A 63 -8.72 4.06 -5.58
CA VAL A 63 -10.05 3.83 -6.19
C VAL A 63 -9.99 2.71 -7.23
N LYS A 64 -8.97 2.67 -8.09
CA LYS A 64 -8.79 1.59 -9.06
C LYS A 64 -8.55 0.25 -8.40
N GLY A 65 -7.74 0.19 -7.34
CA GLY A 65 -7.51 -1.02 -6.55
C GLY A 65 -8.81 -1.62 -6.00
N CYS A 66 -9.77 -0.76 -5.62
CA CYS A 66 -11.11 -1.20 -5.17
C CYS A 66 -12.07 -1.57 -6.30
N SER A 67 -11.76 -1.23 -7.56
CA SER A 67 -12.68 -1.39 -8.70
C SER A 67 -12.39 -2.62 -9.58
N VAL A 68 -11.20 -3.21 -9.48
CA VAL A 68 -10.78 -4.43 -10.20
C VAL A 68 -11.03 -5.68 -9.36
N THR A 69 -10.98 -6.91 -9.88
CA THR A 69 -11.17 -8.11 -9.03
C THR A 69 -9.98 -8.39 -8.11
N ASN A 70 -10.13 -9.34 -7.18
CA ASN A 70 -9.02 -9.78 -6.32
C ASN A 70 -7.91 -10.43 -7.14
N GLU A 71 -8.28 -11.28 -8.09
CA GLU A 71 -7.38 -12.00 -8.97
C GLU A 71 -6.60 -11.04 -9.87
N GLU A 72 -7.22 -9.92 -10.27
CA GLU A 72 -6.59 -8.89 -11.08
C GLU A 72 -5.63 -8.01 -10.27
N PHE A 73 -5.99 -7.65 -9.03
CA PHE A 73 -5.19 -6.73 -8.22
C PHE A 73 -4.09 -7.41 -7.41
N HIS A 74 -4.32 -8.63 -6.93
CA HIS A 74 -3.41 -9.32 -6.01
C HIS A 74 -1.97 -9.42 -6.54
N PRO A 75 -1.70 -9.81 -7.79
CA PRO A 75 -0.34 -9.86 -8.32
C PRO A 75 0.34 -8.48 -8.31
N CYS A 76 -0.41 -7.42 -8.65
CA CYS A 76 0.10 -6.05 -8.58
C CYS A 76 0.42 -5.64 -7.14
N TYR A 77 -0.49 -5.91 -6.20
CA TYR A 77 -0.31 -5.57 -4.80
C TYR A 77 0.96 -6.21 -4.23
N VAL A 78 1.16 -7.52 -4.44
CA VAL A 78 2.34 -8.26 -3.96
C VAL A 78 3.62 -7.65 -4.53
N GLU A 79 3.64 -7.34 -5.83
CA GLU A 79 4.80 -6.71 -6.47
C GLU A 79 5.07 -5.31 -5.90
N LEU A 80 4.04 -4.49 -5.68
CA LEU A 80 4.16 -3.15 -5.10
C LEU A 80 4.68 -3.19 -3.67
N VAL A 81 4.16 -4.09 -2.83
CA VAL A 81 4.63 -4.26 -1.44
C VAL A 81 6.11 -4.62 -1.43
N LYS A 82 6.54 -5.57 -2.27
CA LYS A 82 7.95 -5.95 -2.40
C LYS A 82 8.83 -4.76 -2.80
N LYS A 83 8.41 -4.01 -3.83
CA LYS A 83 9.14 -2.82 -4.30
C LYS A 83 9.21 -1.72 -3.24
N LEU A 84 8.14 -1.51 -2.48
CA LEU A 84 8.12 -0.54 -1.38
C LEU A 84 9.10 -0.93 -0.27
N GLN A 85 9.20 -2.22 0.04
CA GLN A 85 10.19 -2.73 0.98
C GLN A 85 11.62 -2.51 0.46
N GLU A 86 11.88 -2.77 -0.82
CA GLU A 86 13.18 -2.51 -1.46
C GLU A 86 13.54 -1.00 -1.45
N LYS A 87 12.59 -0.12 -1.80
CA LYS A 87 12.77 1.34 -1.75
C LYS A 87 13.04 1.83 -0.33
N SER A 88 12.35 1.27 0.67
CA SER A 88 12.62 1.58 2.08
C SER A 88 14.04 1.17 2.49
N ILE A 89 14.50 -0.01 2.10
CA ILE A 89 15.88 -0.47 2.36
C ILE A 89 16.90 0.44 1.66
N GLU A 90 16.65 0.84 0.42
CA GLU A 90 17.50 1.77 -0.34
C GLU A 90 17.62 3.13 0.35
N LEU A 91 16.49 3.74 0.72
CA LEU A 91 16.45 5.05 1.37
C LEU A 91 17.09 5.03 2.76
N ASN A 92 17.03 3.91 3.48
CA ASN A 92 17.66 3.75 4.79
C ASN A 92 19.18 3.49 4.73
N LYS A 93 19.75 3.12 3.57
CA LYS A 93 21.21 3.00 3.39
C LYS A 93 21.92 4.35 3.26
N ARG A 94 21.18 5.45 3.03
CA ARG A 94 21.75 6.80 2.94
C ARG A 94 22.22 7.23 4.35
N LEU A 95 23.46 7.73 4.46
CA LEU A 95 24.11 8.09 5.73
C LEU A 95 23.35 9.15 6.55
N MET A 96 22.47 9.92 5.91
CA MET A 96 21.56 10.85 6.57
C MET A 96 20.12 10.50 6.17
N LYS A 97 19.21 10.48 7.15
CA LYS A 97 17.78 10.39 6.87
C LYS A 97 17.36 11.62 6.08
N THR A 98 16.97 11.40 4.84
CA THR A 98 16.43 12.44 3.96
C THR A 98 14.95 12.66 4.24
N GLY A 99 14.37 13.75 3.73
CA GLY A 99 12.92 13.98 3.78
C GLY A 99 12.13 12.76 3.26
N GLU A 100 12.57 12.18 2.15
CA GLU A 100 12.03 10.95 1.56
C GLU A 100 11.97 9.77 2.54
N THR A 101 13.04 9.55 3.31
CA THR A 101 13.10 8.45 4.30
C THR A 101 12.09 8.67 5.42
N ILE A 102 11.95 9.91 5.90
CA ILE A 102 11.02 10.27 6.99
C ILE A 102 9.57 10.17 6.50
N ALA A 103 9.30 10.65 5.29
CA ALA A 103 8.01 10.62 4.63
C ALA A 103 7.51 9.19 4.38
N LEU A 104 8.36 8.33 3.83
CA LEU A 104 8.03 6.92 3.61
C LEU A 104 7.73 6.18 4.91
N GLU A 105 8.52 6.43 5.95
CA GLU A 105 8.27 5.84 7.27
C GLU A 105 6.98 6.40 7.91
N SER A 106 6.67 7.67 7.69
CA SER A 106 5.43 8.29 8.18
C SER A 106 4.19 7.70 7.50
N ALA A 107 4.26 7.48 6.18
CA ALA A 107 3.21 6.79 5.43
C ALA A 107 3.03 5.35 5.94
N ARG A 108 4.14 4.63 6.17
CA ARG A 108 4.12 3.27 6.73
C ARG A 108 3.48 3.23 8.12
N ILE A 109 3.90 4.10 9.04
CA ILE A 109 3.33 4.19 10.39
C ILE A 109 1.83 4.49 10.34
N CYS A 110 1.39 5.33 9.40
CA CYS A 110 -0.03 5.65 9.24
C CYS A 110 -0.90 4.44 8.86
N VAL A 111 -0.41 3.52 8.03
CA VAL A 111 -1.16 2.30 7.63
C VAL A 111 -0.99 1.12 8.59
N MET A 112 -0.02 1.19 9.52
CA MET A 112 0.25 0.11 10.47
C MET A 112 -0.98 -0.34 11.30
N PRO A 113 -1.87 0.55 11.77
CA PRO A 113 -3.07 0.12 12.48
C PRO A 113 -3.97 -0.82 11.66
N ASN A 114 -4.14 -0.56 10.36
CA ASN A 114 -4.88 -1.47 9.48
C ASN A 114 -4.14 -2.81 9.31
N PHE A 115 -2.80 -2.78 9.28
CA PHE A 115 -2.01 -4.01 9.17
C PHE A 115 -2.10 -4.85 10.45
N SER A 116 -2.05 -4.20 11.61
CA SER A 116 -2.28 -4.86 12.90
C SER A 116 -3.68 -5.45 12.97
N MET A 117 -4.71 -4.74 12.50
CA MET A 117 -6.07 -5.30 12.43
C MET A 117 -6.10 -6.58 11.59
N CYS A 118 -5.41 -6.62 10.45
CA CYS A 118 -5.36 -7.80 9.60
C CYS A 118 -4.56 -8.98 10.18
N ILE A 119 -3.73 -8.74 11.20
CA ILE A 119 -3.04 -9.80 11.93
C ILE A 119 -3.91 -10.31 13.07
N ASP A 120 -4.53 -9.39 13.82
CA ASP A 120 -5.20 -9.71 15.07
C ASP A 120 -6.68 -10.10 14.88
N ASN A 121 -7.41 -9.39 14.02
CA ASN A 121 -8.83 -9.59 13.74
C ASN A 121 -9.13 -9.33 12.24
N PRO A 122 -8.74 -10.25 11.33
CA PRO A 122 -8.80 -10.03 9.88
C PRO A 122 -10.22 -9.81 9.32
N GLU A 123 -11.25 -10.15 10.10
CA GLU A 123 -12.64 -9.98 9.70
C GLU A 123 -13.21 -8.58 10.04
N ASP A 124 -12.57 -7.85 10.96
CA ASP A 124 -13.09 -6.60 11.53
C ASP A 124 -12.56 -5.36 10.80
N CYS A 125 -13.32 -4.26 10.84
CA CYS A 125 -12.86 -2.95 10.41
C CYS A 125 -12.17 -2.19 11.56
N LEU A 126 -11.15 -1.40 11.23
CA LEU A 126 -10.50 -0.47 12.17
C LEU A 126 -11.44 0.68 12.60
#